data_AF-A0A315VVW4-F1
#
_entry.id   AF-A0A315VVW4-F1
#
_cell.length_a   1.000
_cell.length_b   1.000
_cell.length_c   1.000
_cell.angle_alpha   90.00
_cell.angle_beta   90.00
_cell.angle_gamma   90.00
#
_symmetry.space_group_name_H-M   'P 1'
#
loop_
_entity.id
_entity.type
_entity.pdbx_description
1 polymer ?
#
loop_
_entity_poly.entity_id
_entity_poly.type
_entity_poly.pdbx_seq_one_letter_code
_entity_poly.pdbx_strand_id
1 'polypeptide(L)'
;MGAGQFSLSRSFCLLVCSILLLCAAILSVVVPVLPPSFSIRPAWLPDAQCSPDLLQHGANTNIPYRSRTAGFVFRMPWSQTVNMCSGCVHKEYPDRGNTCLENGSYLMNYLGCANCHQRDFVLISNKATEDDDGEEIVTYDHVCKNCDHVIARHEYTFSVVDEYQEYTMLCMLCGKAEDSISVLPDDPRQSAPLF
;
A
#
# COMPACT_ATOMS: atom_id res chain seq x y z
N MET A 1 -61.05 -43.89 37.44
CA MET A 1 -59.89 -43.31 36.72
C MET A 1 -59.88 -43.93 35.34
N GLY A 2 -60.34 -43.17 34.35
CA GLY A 2 -60.52 -43.64 32.97
C GLY A 2 -59.35 -43.20 32.07
N ALA A 3 -59.06 -44.02 31.06
CA ALA A 3 -58.28 -43.62 29.90
C ALA A 3 -59.16 -43.89 28.67
N GLY A 4 -59.84 -42.84 28.22
CA GLY A 4 -60.69 -42.85 27.03
C GLY A 4 -59.86 -42.67 25.78
N GLN A 5 -59.98 -43.64 24.88
CA GLN A 5 -59.47 -43.61 23.52
C GLN A 5 -60.19 -42.52 22.72
N PHE A 6 -59.44 -41.63 22.06
CA PHE A 6 -59.97 -40.74 21.02
C PHE A 6 -59.41 -41.12 19.67
N SER A 7 -60.29 -41.70 18.86
CA SER A 7 -60.16 -41.92 17.42
C SER A 7 -60.08 -40.57 16.71
N LEU A 8 -58.88 -40.19 16.23
CA LEU A 8 -58.75 -39.08 15.29
C LEU A 8 -58.84 -39.63 13.86
N SER A 9 -59.92 -39.23 13.21
CA SER A 9 -60.41 -39.69 11.92
C SER A 9 -59.38 -39.60 10.78
N ARG A 10 -59.42 -40.60 9.90
CA ARG A 10 -58.68 -40.71 8.63
C ARG A 10 -58.89 -39.53 7.66
N SER A 11 -59.86 -38.65 7.92
CA SER A 11 -60.11 -37.45 7.11
C SER A 11 -59.13 -36.31 7.39
N PHE A 12 -58.58 -36.20 8.61
CA PHE A 12 -57.55 -35.19 8.91
C PHE A 12 -56.21 -35.50 8.23
N CYS A 13 -55.89 -36.78 8.06
CA CYS A 13 -54.63 -37.20 7.43
C CYS A 13 -54.59 -36.85 5.93
N LEU A 14 -55.72 -36.96 5.22
CA LEU A 14 -55.78 -36.62 3.79
C LEU A 14 -55.78 -35.09 3.53
N LEU A 15 -56.34 -34.30 4.45
CA LEU A 15 -56.35 -32.83 4.31
C LEU A 15 -54.97 -32.21 4.55
N VAL A 16 -54.21 -32.71 5.54
CA VAL A 16 -52.84 -32.27 5.79
C VAL A 16 -51.89 -32.73 4.68
N CYS A 17 -52.11 -33.92 4.12
CA CYS A 17 -51.31 -34.44 2.98
C CYS A 17 -51.55 -33.63 1.69
N SER A 18 -52.79 -33.15 1.45
CA SER A 18 -53.12 -32.37 0.26
C SER A 18 -52.56 -30.93 0.30
N ILE A 19 -52.48 -30.32 1.49
CA ILE A 19 -51.87 -28.98 1.67
C ILE A 19 -50.34 -29.05 1.56
N LEU A 20 -49.72 -30.14 2.04
CA LEU A 20 -48.27 -30.35 1.89
C LEU A 20 -47.86 -30.63 0.44
N LEU A 21 -48.68 -31.32 -0.35
CA LEU A 21 -48.42 -31.59 -1.77
C LEU A 21 -48.60 -30.35 -2.66
N LEU A 22 -49.49 -29.41 -2.30
CA LEU A 22 -49.66 -28.14 -3.03
C LEU A 22 -48.53 -27.12 -2.74
N CYS A 23 -47.97 -27.09 -1.53
CA CYS A 23 -46.79 -26.26 -1.25
C CYS A 23 -45.50 -26.80 -1.91
N ALA A 24 -45.39 -28.12 -2.12
CA ALA A 24 -44.23 -28.73 -2.78
C ALA A 24 -44.16 -28.46 -4.30
N ALA A 25 -45.30 -28.13 -4.94
CA ALA A 25 -45.38 -27.86 -6.39
C ALA A 25 -45.14 -26.39 -6.77
N ILE A 26 -45.11 -25.45 -5.81
CA ILE A 26 -44.89 -24.01 -6.07
C ILE A 26 -43.44 -23.58 -5.78
N LEU A 27 -42.67 -24.35 -5.01
CA LEU A 27 -41.26 -24.08 -4.72
C LEU A 27 -40.25 -24.80 -5.64
N SER A 28 -40.73 -25.48 -6.68
CA SER A 28 -39.89 -26.28 -7.60
C SER A 28 -39.41 -25.52 -8.86
N VAL A 29 -39.65 -24.19 -8.96
CA VAL A 29 -39.32 -23.42 -10.18
C VAL A 29 -38.05 -22.56 -10.05
N VAL A 30 -37.43 -22.41 -8.88
CA VAL A 30 -36.18 -21.63 -8.80
C VAL A 30 -35.21 -22.26 -7.79
N VAL A 31 -33.98 -22.50 -8.27
CA VAL A 31 -32.77 -22.98 -7.58
C VAL A 31 -32.48 -24.49 -7.72
N PRO A 32 -31.46 -24.84 -8.54
CA PRO A 32 -30.57 -25.95 -8.25
C PRO A 32 -29.18 -25.46 -7.82
N VAL A 33 -28.68 -26.13 -6.79
CA VAL A 33 -27.35 -26.04 -6.18
C VAL A 33 -26.33 -26.81 -7.05
N LEU A 34 -25.18 -26.19 -7.29
CA LEU A 34 -23.87 -26.74 -7.76
C LEU A 34 -23.33 -27.85 -6.80
N PRO A 35 -22.17 -28.55 -7.01
CA PRO A 35 -21.24 -28.77 -8.15
C PRO A 35 -20.91 -30.31 -8.27
N PRO A 36 -19.75 -30.83 -8.78
CA PRO A 36 -18.61 -30.27 -9.51
C PRO A 36 -18.23 -31.01 -10.82
N SER A 37 -17.23 -30.43 -11.51
CA SER A 37 -16.21 -31.05 -12.40
C SER A 37 -16.32 -30.78 -13.91
N PHE A 38 -15.18 -30.34 -14.48
CA PHE A 38 -14.77 -30.25 -15.89
C PHE A 38 -15.48 -29.17 -16.74
N SER A 39 -14.85 -28.00 -16.93
CA SER A 39 -13.77 -27.70 -17.89
C SER A 39 -14.20 -27.88 -19.35
N ILE A 40 -14.48 -26.75 -20.02
CA ILE A 40 -13.86 -26.24 -21.26
C ILE A 40 -14.60 -24.93 -21.59
N ARG A 41 -13.94 -23.79 -21.39
CA ARG A 41 -14.31 -22.50 -22.00
C ARG A 41 -13.18 -22.10 -22.96
N PRO A 42 -13.49 -21.68 -24.20
CA PRO A 42 -12.49 -21.12 -25.10
C PRO A 42 -12.01 -19.76 -24.57
N ALA A 43 -10.69 -19.64 -24.54
CA ALA A 43 -9.91 -18.49 -24.10
C ALA A 43 -10.24 -17.22 -24.88
N TRP A 44 -10.68 -16.14 -24.23
CA TRP A 44 -10.41 -14.72 -24.54
C TRP A 44 -10.97 -13.84 -23.39
N LEU A 45 -10.33 -13.93 -22.23
CA LEU A 45 -10.29 -12.99 -21.10
C LEU A 45 -9.19 -13.56 -20.19
N PRO A 46 -8.32 -12.75 -19.56
CA PRO A 46 -8.79 -12.07 -18.35
C PRO A 46 -8.13 -10.71 -18.00
N ASP A 47 -8.90 -9.96 -17.21
CA ASP A 47 -8.53 -9.32 -15.94
C ASP A 47 -7.24 -8.49 -15.85
N ALA A 48 -7.42 -7.21 -15.52
CA ALA A 48 -6.39 -6.31 -15.01
C ALA A 48 -5.96 -6.76 -13.59
N GLN A 49 -5.34 -7.93 -13.53
CA GLN A 49 -4.47 -8.32 -12.43
C GLN A 49 -3.18 -7.52 -12.58
N CYS A 50 -2.72 -6.96 -11.46
CA CYS A 50 -1.32 -6.59 -11.30
C CYS A 50 -0.52 -7.92 -11.33
N SER A 51 -0.26 -8.44 -12.54
CA SER A 51 0.51 -9.67 -12.75
C SER A 51 2.00 -9.39 -12.55
N PRO A 52 2.75 -10.29 -11.88
CA PRO A 52 4.15 -10.11 -11.55
C PRO A 52 5.13 -10.55 -12.65
N ASP A 53 4.77 -10.48 -13.94
CA ASP A 53 5.65 -10.92 -15.04
C ASP A 53 5.48 -10.06 -16.30
N LEU A 54 6.17 -8.91 -16.32
CA LEU A 54 6.62 -8.25 -17.55
C LEU A 54 8.10 -7.85 -17.38
N LEU A 55 8.93 -8.88 -17.17
CA LEU A 55 10.36 -8.82 -17.45
C LEU A 55 10.57 -8.93 -18.95
N GLN A 56 10.33 -7.85 -19.70
CA GLN A 56 11.19 -7.47 -20.82
C GLN A 56 10.83 -6.05 -21.29
N HIS A 57 11.80 -5.15 -21.13
CA HIS A 57 11.84 -3.80 -21.72
C HIS A 57 11.05 -2.69 -21.02
N GLY A 58 11.25 -2.54 -19.71
CA GLY A 58 11.24 -1.24 -19.04
C GLY A 58 12.55 -1.13 -18.26
N ALA A 59 13.38 -0.14 -18.56
CA ALA A 59 14.70 0.00 -17.96
C ALA A 59 14.59 -0.02 -16.44
N ASN A 60 14.99 -1.14 -15.81
CA ASN A 60 15.36 -1.17 -14.40
C ASN A 60 16.60 -0.31 -14.29
N THR A 61 16.39 0.99 -14.19
CA THR A 61 17.45 1.90 -13.89
C THR A 61 17.69 1.77 -12.39
N ASN A 62 18.43 0.73 -12.00
CA ASN A 62 19.41 0.83 -10.93
C ASN A 62 20.35 1.98 -11.30
N ILE A 63 19.85 3.22 -11.19
CA ILE A 63 20.71 4.39 -11.24
C ILE A 63 21.27 4.44 -9.83
N PRO A 64 22.57 4.18 -9.61
CA PRO A 64 23.21 4.63 -8.40
C PRO A 64 22.99 6.15 -8.37
N TYR A 65 22.08 6.61 -7.51
CA TYR A 65 21.89 8.03 -7.30
C TYR A 65 23.14 8.51 -6.55
N ARG A 66 24.07 9.03 -7.33
CA ARG A 66 25.28 9.67 -6.84
C ARG A 66 24.87 11.04 -6.35
N SER A 67 24.88 11.22 -5.03
CA SER A 67 24.67 12.51 -4.37
C SER A 67 25.58 13.59 -4.96
N ARG A 68 25.17 14.85 -4.84
CA ARG A 68 25.97 15.99 -5.29
C ARG A 68 27.12 16.32 -4.33
N THR A 69 27.04 15.83 -3.10
CA THR A 69 28.02 16.00 -2.01
C THR A 69 28.83 14.72 -1.84
N ALA A 70 30.16 14.86 -1.82
CA ALA A 70 31.11 13.76 -1.70
C ALA A 70 31.03 13.12 -0.30
N GLY A 71 30.19 12.10 -0.14
CA GLY A 71 30.04 11.37 1.12
C GLY A 71 28.75 10.56 1.24
N PHE A 72 27.67 10.98 0.58
CA PHE A 72 26.38 10.29 0.72
C PHE A 72 26.31 9.04 -0.15
N VAL A 73 26.58 7.90 0.47
CA VAL A 73 26.06 6.64 0.00
C VAL A 73 24.68 6.51 0.63
N PHE A 74 23.61 6.70 -0.14
CA PHE A 74 22.30 6.17 0.28
C PHE A 74 22.54 4.69 0.56
N ARG A 75 22.58 4.31 1.84
CA ARG A 75 22.60 2.93 2.24
C ARG A 75 21.30 2.39 1.67
N MET A 76 21.36 1.61 0.60
CA MET A 76 20.21 0.86 0.11
C MET A 76 20.29 -0.56 0.67
N PRO A 77 19.91 -0.84 1.94
CA PRO A 77 19.77 -2.20 2.42
C PRO A 77 18.33 -2.68 2.16
N TRP A 78 17.83 -2.60 0.92
CA TRP A 78 16.45 -3.03 0.64
C TRP A 78 16.43 -4.17 -0.37
N SER A 79 16.83 -5.37 0.08
CA SER A 79 16.60 -6.64 -0.62
C SER A 79 15.32 -7.34 -0.13
N GLN A 80 14.24 -6.59 0.05
CA GLN A 80 12.91 -7.15 0.31
C GLN A 80 11.96 -6.68 -0.78
N THR A 81 11.23 -7.64 -1.34
CA THR A 81 10.23 -7.58 -2.40
C THR A 81 9.00 -6.72 -2.02
N VAL A 82 9.21 -5.48 -1.57
CA VAL A 82 8.15 -4.49 -1.39
C VAL A 82 8.01 -3.75 -2.71
N ASN A 83 7.06 -4.20 -3.54
CA ASN A 83 6.74 -3.55 -4.80
C ASN A 83 6.14 -2.16 -4.52
N MET A 84 6.96 -1.12 -4.42
CA MET A 84 6.48 0.25 -4.43
C MET A 84 5.69 0.52 -5.70
N CYS A 85 4.63 1.30 -5.59
CA CYS A 85 3.69 1.46 -6.67
C CYS A 85 3.87 2.79 -7.40
N SER A 86 4.52 2.73 -8.56
CA SER A 86 4.66 3.87 -9.47
C SER A 86 3.31 4.41 -9.96
N GLY A 87 2.27 3.57 -10.03
CA GLY A 87 0.92 3.96 -10.43
C GLY A 87 0.18 4.87 -9.43
N CYS A 88 0.67 4.99 -8.19
CA CYS A 88 0.03 5.83 -7.16
C CYS A 88 0.50 7.28 -7.16
N VAL A 89 1.58 7.60 -7.89
CA VAL A 89 2.27 8.89 -7.83
C VAL A 89 2.30 9.58 -9.20
N HIS A 90 2.27 10.92 -9.21
CA HIS A 90 2.42 11.69 -10.45
C HIS A 90 3.83 11.58 -11.03
N LYS A 91 4.83 11.68 -10.15
CA LYS A 91 6.25 11.62 -10.49
C LYS A 91 6.96 10.80 -9.43
N GLU A 92 7.79 9.85 -9.86
CA GLU A 92 8.65 9.11 -8.96
C GLU A 92 9.78 10.02 -8.45
N TYR A 93 10.00 10.00 -7.14
CA TYR A 93 11.08 10.74 -6.47
C TYR A 93 11.18 12.21 -6.93
N PRO A 94 10.11 13.02 -6.75
CA PRO A 94 10.15 14.43 -7.13
C PRO A 94 11.31 15.14 -6.42
N ASP A 95 12.03 16.00 -7.13
CA ASP A 95 13.11 16.79 -6.53
C ASP A 95 12.50 17.83 -5.59
N ARG A 96 13.01 17.88 -4.36
CA ARG A 96 12.56 18.76 -3.28
C ARG A 96 13.64 19.76 -2.86
N GLY A 97 14.75 19.85 -3.61
CA GLY A 97 15.86 20.72 -3.29
C GLY A 97 16.42 20.40 -1.90
N ASN A 98 16.35 21.36 -0.99
CA ASN A 98 16.81 21.26 0.39
C ASN A 98 15.68 20.95 1.40
N THR A 99 14.47 20.63 0.94
CA THR A 99 13.36 20.29 1.86
C THR A 99 13.39 18.81 2.23
N CYS A 100 14.13 18.48 3.28
CA CYS A 100 14.14 17.15 3.90
C CYS A 100 13.09 17.08 5.02
N LEU A 101 12.17 16.11 4.96
CA LEU A 101 11.12 15.94 5.97
C LEU A 101 11.24 14.58 6.62
N GLU A 102 11.33 14.56 7.95
CA GLU A 102 11.28 13.34 8.75
C GLU A 102 9.87 12.74 8.79
N ASN A 103 8.83 13.57 8.71
CA ASN A 103 7.44 13.15 8.87
C ASN A 103 6.51 13.79 7.82
N GLY A 104 5.38 13.15 7.55
CA GLY A 104 4.30 13.69 6.72
C GLY A 104 4.07 12.89 5.45
N SER A 105 3.41 13.49 4.46
CA SER A 105 3.18 12.88 3.14
C SER A 105 3.00 13.97 2.10
N TYR A 106 3.65 13.87 0.94
CA TYR A 106 3.51 14.86 -0.12
C TYR A 106 2.26 14.59 -0.98
N LEU A 107 1.09 14.94 -0.45
CA LEU A 107 -0.20 14.66 -1.07
C LEU A 107 -0.39 15.29 -2.46
N MET A 108 0.37 16.34 -2.80
CA MET A 108 0.33 16.94 -4.14
C MET A 108 0.90 16.00 -5.21
N ASN A 109 1.79 15.08 -4.84
CA ASN A 109 2.31 14.05 -5.74
C ASN A 109 1.42 12.79 -5.75
N TYR A 110 0.42 12.70 -4.87
CA TYR A 110 -0.46 11.54 -4.77
C TYR A 110 -1.65 11.64 -5.73
N LEU A 111 -1.64 10.78 -6.75
CA LEU A 111 -2.71 10.64 -7.73
C LEU A 111 -3.96 9.97 -7.14
N GLY A 112 -3.74 8.98 -6.28
CA GLY A 112 -4.74 8.04 -5.80
C GLY A 112 -4.17 6.63 -5.84
N CYS A 113 -4.77 5.70 -5.10
CA CYS A 113 -4.24 4.34 -5.04
C CYS A 113 -4.53 3.60 -6.35
N ALA A 114 -3.50 3.11 -7.03
CA ALA A 114 -3.67 2.33 -8.26
C ALA A 114 -4.38 0.98 -8.03
N ASN A 115 -4.37 0.47 -6.79
CA ASN A 115 -4.96 -0.82 -6.45
C ASN A 115 -6.48 -0.74 -6.20
N CYS A 116 -6.95 0.24 -5.42
CA CYS A 116 -8.36 0.41 -5.10
C CYS A 116 -9.04 1.57 -5.83
N HIS A 117 -8.27 2.38 -6.57
CA HIS A 117 -8.70 3.58 -7.29
C HIS A 117 -9.33 4.67 -6.42
N GLN A 118 -9.14 4.61 -5.11
CA GLN A 118 -9.63 5.62 -4.18
C GLN A 118 -8.52 6.62 -3.86
N ARG A 119 -8.90 7.90 -3.82
CA ARG A 119 -8.02 9.02 -3.48
C ARG A 119 -8.37 9.57 -2.10
N ASP A 120 -8.18 8.71 -1.10
CA ASP A 120 -8.34 9.05 0.32
C ASP A 120 -6.98 9.41 0.95
N PHE A 121 -6.97 9.59 2.28
CA PHE A 121 -5.76 9.84 3.06
C PHE A 121 -4.75 8.69 2.95
N VAL A 122 -3.47 9.06 2.95
CA VAL A 122 -2.33 8.15 3.08
C VAL A 122 -2.00 8.00 4.56
N LEU A 123 -1.86 6.76 5.03
CA LEU A 123 -1.44 6.42 6.38
C LEU A 123 0.07 6.20 6.44
N ILE A 124 0.63 6.40 7.62
CA ILE A 124 2.02 6.04 7.94
C ILE A 124 1.98 4.74 8.74
N SER A 125 2.74 3.74 8.30
CA SER A 125 2.88 2.45 8.97
C SER A 125 4.35 2.03 9.06
N ASN A 126 4.66 1.02 9.86
CA ASN A 126 5.99 0.43 10.00
C ASN A 126 7.10 1.46 10.29
N LYS A 127 6.81 2.49 11.11
CA LYS A 127 7.81 3.48 11.51
C LYS A 127 8.89 2.82 12.36
N ALA A 128 10.14 2.97 11.96
CA ALA A 128 11.34 2.55 12.66
C ALA A 128 12.34 3.71 12.70
N THR A 129 13.09 3.79 13.81
CA THR A 129 14.20 4.72 13.98
C THR A 129 15.42 3.90 14.38
N GLU A 130 16.53 4.13 13.69
CA GLU A 130 17.82 3.48 13.92
C GLU A 130 18.87 4.56 14.19
N ASP A 131 19.59 4.43 15.29
CA ASP A 131 20.70 5.32 15.66
C ASP A 131 22.00 4.52 15.61
N ASP A 132 22.91 4.85 14.68
CA ASP A 132 24.19 4.16 14.47
C ASP A 132 25.32 5.20 14.31
N ASP A 133 26.32 5.17 15.20
CA ASP A 133 27.56 5.98 15.10
C ASP A 133 27.38 7.50 14.80
N GLY A 134 26.30 8.12 15.28
CA GLY A 134 26.03 9.56 15.07
C GLY A 134 25.19 9.88 13.82
N GLU A 135 24.68 8.84 13.16
CA GLU A 135 23.66 8.90 12.12
C GLU A 135 22.33 8.39 12.71
N GLU A 136 21.26 9.18 12.54
CA GLU A 136 19.88 8.81 12.86
C GLU A 136 19.12 8.57 11.55
N ILE A 137 18.52 7.39 11.41
CA ILE A 137 17.75 6.98 10.23
C ILE A 137 16.32 6.72 10.66
N VAL A 138 15.38 7.45 10.05
CA VAL A 138 13.94 7.25 10.22
C VAL A 138 13.37 6.64 8.95
N THR A 139 12.73 5.48 9.08
CA THR A 139 12.04 4.81 7.97
C THR A 139 10.59 4.54 8.29
N TYR A 140 9.70 4.68 7.30
CA TYR A 140 8.30 4.28 7.41
C TYR A 140 7.67 4.06 6.03
N ASP A 141 6.51 3.40 6.00
CA ASP A 141 5.77 3.14 4.78
C ASP A 141 4.55 4.06 4.66
N HIS A 142 4.32 4.60 3.47
CA HIS A 142 3.09 5.24 3.05
C HIS A 142 2.11 4.18 2.58
N VAL A 143 0.97 4.08 3.25
CA VAL A 143 -0.02 3.02 3.01
C VAL A 143 -1.37 3.64 2.65
N CYS A 144 -2.04 3.07 1.64
CA CYS A 144 -3.40 3.47 1.29
C CYS A 144 -4.37 3.07 2.41
N LYS A 145 -5.12 4.03 2.95
CA LYS A 145 -6.12 3.79 4.00
C LYS A 145 -7.19 2.73 3.65
N ASN A 146 -7.52 2.56 2.37
CA ASN A 146 -8.69 1.78 1.98
C ASN A 146 -8.38 0.32 1.61
N CYS A 147 -7.11 0.01 1.31
CA CYS A 147 -6.73 -1.34 0.89
C CYS A 147 -5.36 -1.79 1.40
N ASP A 148 -4.77 -1.02 2.32
CA ASP A 148 -3.45 -1.26 2.92
C ASP A 148 -2.31 -1.45 1.89
N HIS A 149 -2.49 -0.91 0.69
CA HIS A 149 -1.51 -0.95 -0.37
C HIS A 149 -0.33 -0.01 -0.05
N VAL A 150 0.88 -0.56 -0.07
CA VAL A 150 2.12 0.21 0.12
C VAL A 150 2.39 1.07 -1.11
N ILE A 151 2.24 2.38 -0.94
CA ILE A 151 2.43 3.39 -1.99
C ILE A 151 3.93 3.63 -2.18
N ALA A 152 4.64 3.90 -1.09
CA ALA A 152 6.07 4.23 -1.10
C ALA A 152 6.68 3.98 0.28
N ARG A 153 7.98 3.73 0.34
CA ARG A 153 8.76 3.81 1.58
C ARG A 153 9.44 5.17 1.67
N HIS A 154 9.44 5.72 2.86
CA HIS A 154 10.10 6.95 3.21
C HIS A 154 11.32 6.64 4.05
N GLU A 155 12.45 7.20 3.64
CA GLU A 155 13.71 7.16 4.36
C GLU A 155 14.14 8.61 4.57
N TYR A 156 14.43 8.96 5.80
CA TYR A 156 14.99 10.24 6.20
C TYR A 156 16.21 9.95 7.06
N THR A 157 17.31 10.60 6.75
CA THR A 157 18.56 10.45 7.50
C THR A 157 19.01 11.81 7.99
N PHE A 158 19.43 11.83 9.24
CA PHE A 158 20.11 12.94 9.89
C PHE A 158 21.48 12.48 10.35
N SER A 159 22.52 13.26 10.08
CA SER A 159 23.84 13.02 10.62
C SER A 159 24.55 14.34 10.93
N VAL A 160 25.54 14.26 11.80
CA VAL A 160 26.45 15.39 12.05
C VAL A 160 27.83 14.98 11.57
N VAL A 161 28.30 15.63 10.51
CA VAL A 161 29.63 15.40 9.93
C VAL A 161 30.45 16.67 10.10
N ASP A 162 31.58 16.54 10.80
CA ASP A 162 32.44 17.65 11.20
C ASP A 162 31.65 18.77 11.93
N GLU A 163 31.46 19.90 11.27
CA GLU A 163 30.75 21.09 11.77
C GLU A 163 29.42 21.35 11.03
N TYR A 164 28.87 20.33 10.38
CA TYR A 164 27.63 20.44 9.61
C TYR A 164 26.61 19.38 10.03
N GLN A 165 25.35 19.80 10.10
CA GLN A 165 24.18 18.93 10.14
C GLN A 165 23.80 18.60 8.70
N GLU A 166 23.71 17.31 8.41
CA GLU A 166 23.36 16.78 7.11
C GLU A 166 21.99 16.11 7.17
N TYR A 167 21.15 16.44 6.19
CA TYR A 167 19.79 15.92 6.07
C TYR A 167 19.60 15.31 4.70
N THR A 168 19.12 14.08 4.65
CA THR A 168 18.66 13.48 3.39
C THR A 168 17.27 12.91 3.53
N MET A 169 16.56 12.90 2.41
CA MET A 169 15.24 12.30 2.31
C MET A 169 15.14 11.58 0.97
N LEU A 170 14.68 10.33 0.99
CA LEU A 170 14.39 9.53 -0.19
C LEU A 170 13.04 8.84 -0.04
N CYS A 171 12.09 9.23 -0.88
CA CYS A 171 10.77 8.63 -0.92
C CYS A 171 10.16 8.79 -2.32
N MET A 172 9.56 7.72 -2.85
CA MET A 172 8.90 7.79 -4.16
C MET A 172 7.72 8.77 -4.18
N LEU A 173 7.00 8.88 -3.05
CA LEU A 173 5.89 9.81 -2.87
C LEU A 173 6.37 11.22 -2.46
N CYS A 174 7.18 11.34 -1.41
CA CYS A 174 7.59 12.62 -0.84
C CYS A 174 8.66 13.35 -1.65
N GLY A 175 9.57 12.60 -2.26
CA GLY A 175 10.64 13.12 -3.07
C GLY A 175 12.03 12.78 -2.59
N LYS A 176 13.00 13.38 -3.27
CA LYS A 176 14.41 13.35 -2.93
C LYS A 176 14.89 14.75 -2.56
N ALA A 177 15.60 14.86 -1.45
CA ALA A 177 16.23 16.10 -1.00
C ALA A 177 17.52 15.81 -0.25
N GLU A 178 18.42 16.77 -0.31
CA GLU A 178 19.67 16.82 0.44
C GLU A 178 19.82 18.26 0.96
N ASP A 179 20.15 18.42 2.24
CA ASP A 179 20.47 19.71 2.84
C ASP A 179 21.65 19.60 3.81
N SER A 180 22.39 20.69 3.98
CA SER A 180 23.53 20.76 4.88
C SER A 180 23.58 22.13 5.55
N ILE A 181 23.55 22.18 6.88
CA ILE A 181 23.49 23.41 7.67
C ILE A 181 24.65 23.43 8.65
N SER A 182 25.40 24.53 8.71
CA SER A 182 26.50 24.67 9.68
C SER A 182 25.97 24.65 11.11
N VAL A 183 26.67 23.95 12.00
CA VAL A 183 26.36 23.98 13.44
C VAL A 183 26.98 25.20 14.14
N LEU A 184 27.84 25.93 13.43
CA LEU A 184 28.50 27.13 13.93
C LEU A 184 27.53 28.32 14.02
N PRO A 185 27.69 29.21 15.01
CA PRO A 185 26.89 30.42 15.14
C PRO A 185 27.12 31.43 14.02
N ASP A 186 28.33 31.48 13.46
CA ASP A 186 28.68 32.26 12.26
C ASP A 186 29.16 31.30 11.17
N ASP A 187 28.33 31.06 10.15
CA ASP A 187 28.69 30.20 9.02
C ASP A 187 29.77 30.90 8.16
N PRO A 188 31.01 30.40 8.12
CA PRO A 188 32.09 31.04 7.34
C PRO A 188 31.78 31.10 5.84
N ARG A 189 30.87 30.27 5.32
CA ARG A 189 30.46 30.27 3.91
C ARG A 189 29.40 31.34 3.59
N GLN A 190 28.68 31.83 4.60
CA GLN A 190 27.70 32.91 4.48
C GLN A 190 28.26 34.27 4.87
N SER A 191 29.50 34.31 5.36
CA SER A 191 30.24 35.56 5.54
C SER A 191 30.53 36.20 4.18
N ALA A 192 29.57 37.01 3.70
CA ALA A 192 29.83 37.90 2.59
C ALA A 192 31.00 38.82 2.98
N PRO A 193 32.01 39.03 2.13
CA PRO A 193 32.94 40.12 2.35
C PRO A 193 32.11 41.40 2.26
N LEU A 194 31.87 42.02 3.42
CA LEU A 194 31.69 43.45 3.46
C LEU A 194 33.02 43.99 2.90
N PHE A 195 32.95 44.88 1.91
CA PHE A 195 34.04 45.52 1.15
C PHE A 195 34.30 44.93 -0.25
#